data_AF-A0A4R4IS20-F1
#
_entry.id   AF-A0A4R4IS20-F1
#
_cell.length_a   1.000
_cell.length_b   1.000
_cell.length_c   1.000
_cell.angle_alpha   90.00
_cell.angle_beta   90.00
_cell.angle_gamma   90.00
#
_symmetry.space_group_name_H-M   'P 1'
#
loop_
_entity.id
_entity.type
_entity.pdbx_description
1 polymer ?
#
loop_
_entity_poly.entity_id
_entity_poly.type
_entity_poly.pdbx_seq_one_letter_code
_entity_poly.pdbx_strand_id
1 'polypeptide(L)'
;MTNKPVSAQDKFMLRLPDGMREAIAERAKENGRSMNSEIIQMIQDCLDGKVAESRPAVFISNELIDKIIGIAESIEEIKDKQNQLDSKKKP
;
A
#
# COMPACT_ATOMS: atom_id res chain seq x y z
N MET A 1 14.62 17.55 14.03
CA MET A 1 15.87 17.35 13.25
C MET A 1 17.02 17.27 14.24
N THR A 2 17.65 16.13 14.39
CA THR A 2 18.80 15.92 15.29
C THR A 2 19.99 16.69 14.75
N ASN A 3 20.53 17.61 15.55
CA ASN A 3 21.65 18.51 15.19
C ASN A 3 23.01 17.78 15.25
N LYS A 4 23.09 16.56 14.70
CA LYS A 4 24.34 15.79 14.58
C LYS A 4 25.01 16.16 13.25
N PRO A 5 26.33 16.42 13.24
CA PRO A 5 27.04 16.63 11.98
C PRO A 5 26.93 15.38 11.09
N VAL A 6 26.97 15.55 9.76
CA VAL A 6 26.81 14.45 8.79
C VAL A 6 27.83 13.33 9.02
N SER A 7 29.04 13.67 9.48
CA SER A 7 30.09 12.70 9.84
C SER A 7 29.76 11.83 11.06
N ALA A 8 28.84 12.26 11.92
CA ALA A 8 28.40 11.52 13.11
C ALA A 8 27.10 10.73 12.87
N GLN A 9 26.60 10.70 11.63
CA GLN A 9 25.48 9.86 11.23
C GLN A 9 25.95 8.42 10.98
N ASP A 10 25.07 7.45 11.23
CA ASP A 10 25.39 6.04 11.02
C ASP A 10 25.57 5.75 9.53
N LYS A 11 26.59 4.96 9.20
CA LYS A 11 26.90 4.56 7.82
C LYS A 11 26.63 3.07 7.63
N PHE A 12 25.84 2.74 6.62
CA PHE A 12 25.53 1.36 6.25
C PHE A 12 26.10 1.03 4.87
N MET A 13 26.82 -0.08 4.74
CA MET A 13 27.36 -0.54 3.45
C MET A 13 26.39 -1.54 2.82
N LEU A 14 25.82 -1.17 1.68
CA LEU A 14 24.88 -2.01 0.92
C LEU A 14 25.62 -2.82 -0.15
N ARG A 15 25.24 -4.09 -0.30
CA ARG A 15 25.60 -4.91 -1.47
C ARG A 15 24.39 -4.95 -2.39
N LEU A 16 24.47 -4.23 -3.50
CA LEU A 16 23.40 -4.16 -4.48
C LEU A 16 23.62 -5.22 -5.57
N PRO A 17 22.57 -5.90 -6.04
CA PRO A 17 22.63 -6.71 -7.25
C PRO A 17 22.87 -5.83 -8.48
N ASP A 18 23.31 -6.46 -9.57
CA ASP A 18 23.61 -5.77 -10.83
C ASP A 18 22.41 -4.96 -11.33
N GLY A 19 22.69 -3.74 -11.81
CA GLY A 19 21.69 -2.81 -12.34
C GLY A 19 20.89 -2.03 -11.29
N MET A 20 20.87 -2.46 -10.03
CA MET A 20 20.07 -1.78 -8.99
C MET A 20 20.66 -0.40 -8.64
N ARG A 21 21.99 -0.25 -8.69
CA ARG A 21 22.64 1.03 -8.42
C ARG A 21 22.27 2.08 -9.46
N GLU A 22 22.25 1.69 -10.73
CA GLU A 22 21.91 2.52 -11.88
C GLU A 22 20.44 2.95 -11.80
N ALA A 23 19.53 2.02 -11.49
CA ALA A 23 18.11 2.30 -11.31
C ALA A 23 17.86 3.34 -10.19
N ILE A 24 18.57 3.23 -9.06
CA ILE A 24 18.46 4.22 -7.97
C ILE A 24 19.05 5.57 -8.42
N ALA A 25 20.15 5.57 -9.17
CA ALA A 25 20.78 6.80 -9.67
C ALA A 25 19.84 7.59 -10.59
N GLU A 26 19.18 6.89 -11.51
CA GLU A 26 18.24 7.47 -12.46
C GLU A 26 17.03 8.07 -11.73
N ARG A 27 16.38 7.31 -10.84
CA ARG A 27 15.27 7.80 -10.02
C ARG A 27 15.67 9.01 -9.17
N ALA A 28 16.86 8.99 -8.56
CA ALA A 28 17.36 10.12 -7.78
C ALA A 28 17.54 11.37 -8.65
N LYS A 29 18.03 11.22 -9.89
CA LYS A 29 18.17 12.31 -10.85
C LYS A 29 16.82 12.88 -11.27
N GLU A 30 15.84 12.03 -11.56
CA GLU A 30 14.47 12.43 -11.89
C GLU A 30 13.83 13.23 -10.74
N ASN A 31 14.07 12.82 -9.49
CA ASN A 31 13.57 13.47 -8.29
C ASN A 31 14.42 14.69 -7.83
N GLY A 32 15.52 15.01 -8.52
CA GLY A 32 16.40 16.12 -8.15
C GLY A 32 17.11 15.94 -6.80
N ARG A 33 17.37 14.69 -6.39
CA ARG A 33 17.98 14.33 -5.10
C ARG A 33 19.33 13.66 -5.28
N SER A 34 20.15 13.66 -4.22
CA SER A 34 21.32 12.78 -4.17
C SER A 34 20.85 11.32 -4.07
N MET A 35 21.65 10.38 -4.58
CA MET A 35 21.37 8.94 -4.46
C MET A 35 21.15 8.53 -2.99
N ASN A 36 21.96 9.06 -2.06
CA ASN A 36 21.81 8.79 -0.63
C ASN A 36 20.47 9.31 -0.10
N SER A 37 20.12 10.55 -0.44
CA SER A 37 18.83 11.16 -0.04
C SER A 37 17.64 10.37 -0.58
N GLU A 38 17.72 9.85 -1.81
CA GLU A 38 16.66 9.02 -2.39
C GLU A 38 16.55 7.67 -1.67
N ILE A 39 17.66 6.99 -1.38
CA ILE A 39 17.65 5.74 -0.59
C ILE A 39 17.01 5.97 0.79
N ILE A 40 17.39 7.04 1.48
CA ILE A 40 16.80 7.38 2.78
C ILE A 40 15.30 7.65 2.66
N GLN A 41 14.86 8.37 1.61
CA GLN A 41 13.43 8.60 1.38
C GLN A 41 12.69 7.28 1.15
N MET A 42 13.22 6.39 0.30
CA MET A 42 12.60 5.09 0.03
C MET A 42 12.47 4.25 1.29
N ILE A 43 13.49 4.26 2.17
CA ILE A 43 13.43 3.58 3.47
C ILE A 43 12.38 4.24 4.37
N GLN A 44 12.34 5.57 4.44
CA GLN A 44 11.37 6.30 5.25
C GLN A 44 9.94 6.03 4.79
N ASP A 45 9.69 6.05 3.47
CA ASP A 45 8.37 5.76 2.91
C ASP A 45 7.93 4.33 3.24
N CYS A 46 8.88 3.38 3.22
CA CYS A 46 8.63 2.01 3.65
C CYS A 46 8.27 1.91 5.14
N LEU A 47 9.03 2.58 6.01
CA LEU A 47 8.79 2.59 7.45
C LEU A 47 7.49 3.30 7.84
N ASP A 48 7.13 4.37 7.12
CA ASP A 48 5.90 5.14 7.34
C ASP A 48 4.65 4.42 6.80
N GLY A 49 4.80 3.28 6.12
CA GLY A 49 3.71 2.64 5.40
C GLY A 49 3.19 3.48 4.21
N LYS A 50 3.98 4.46 3.76
CA LYS A 50 3.74 5.29 2.58
C LYS A 50 4.26 4.64 1.31
N VAL A 51 4.69 3.37 1.35
CA VAL A 51 4.71 2.56 0.12
C VAL A 51 3.29 2.66 -0.39
N ALA A 52 3.10 3.51 -1.41
CA ALA A 52 1.79 3.72 -2.01
C ALA A 52 1.26 2.31 -2.21
N GLU A 53 0.22 1.95 -1.43
CA GLU A 53 -0.48 0.74 -1.73
C GLU A 53 -0.79 0.89 -3.20
N SER A 54 -0.22 0.03 -4.04
CA SER A 54 -0.58 -0.03 -5.44
C SER A 54 -2.02 -0.53 -5.62
N ARG A 55 -2.82 -0.53 -4.55
CA ARG A 55 -4.25 -0.38 -4.62
C ARG A 55 -4.55 1.06 -5.02
N PRO A 56 -5.22 1.31 -6.15
CA PRO A 56 -5.85 2.61 -6.32
C PRO A 56 -6.73 2.83 -5.08
N ALA A 57 -6.39 3.81 -4.26
CA ALA A 57 -7.28 4.28 -3.21
C ALA A 57 -8.49 4.88 -3.93
N VAL A 58 -9.50 4.05 -4.17
CA VAL A 58 -10.77 4.53 -4.69
C VAL A 58 -11.36 5.38 -3.56
N PHE A 59 -11.40 6.69 -3.75
CA PHE A 59 -12.15 7.59 -2.89
C PHE A 59 -13.64 7.32 -3.14
N ILE A 60 -14.19 6.42 -2.35
CA ILE A 60 -15.61 6.12 -2.34
C ILE A 60 -16.26 7.02 -1.29
N SER A 61 -17.38 7.68 -1.63
CA SER A 61 -18.14 8.45 -0.64
C SER A 61 -18.67 7.53 0.46
N ASN A 62 -18.71 8.01 1.71
CA ASN A 62 -19.28 7.24 2.83
C ASN A 62 -20.71 6.76 2.52
N GLU A 63 -21.49 7.58 1.81
CA GLU A 63 -22.82 7.22 1.34
C GLU A 63 -22.84 5.98 0.42
N LEU A 64 -21.83 5.83 -0.44
CA LEU A 64 -21.70 4.66 -1.30
C LEU A 64 -21.23 3.43 -0.51
N ILE A 65 -20.39 3.61 0.52
CA ILE A 65 -19.98 2.53 1.43
C ILE A 65 -21.20 1.97 2.16
N ASP A 66 -22.05 2.84 2.72
CA ASP A 66 -23.27 2.43 3.43
C ASP A 66 -24.23 1.66 2.50
N LYS A 67 -24.37 2.10 1.24
CA LYS A 67 -25.16 1.40 0.22
C LYS A 67 -24.58 0.03 -0.12
N ILE A 68 -23.26 -0.10 -0.24
CA ILE A 68 -22.59 -1.38 -0.51
C ILE A 68 -22.82 -2.36 0.65
N ILE A 69 -22.72 -1.89 1.89
CA ILE A 69 -22.97 -2.72 3.09
C ILE A 69 -24.42 -3.22 3.10
N GLY A 70 -25.39 -2.33 2.90
CA GLY A 70 -26.81 -2.73 2.88
C GLY A 70 -27.15 -3.72 1.75
N ILE A 71 -26.50 -3.59 0.59
CA ILE A 71 -26.64 -4.58 -0.49
C ILE A 71 -26.06 -5.94 -0.07
N ALA A 72 -24.89 -5.96 0.56
CA ALA A 72 -24.27 -7.20 1.01
C ALA A 72 -25.15 -7.96 2.02
N GLU A 73 -25.73 -7.24 2.99
CA GLU A 73 -26.67 -7.79 3.97
C GLU A 73 -27.93 -8.35 3.29
N SER A 74 -28.47 -7.62 2.32
CA SER A 74 -29.64 -8.07 1.55
C SER A 74 -29.35 -9.34 0.74
N ILE A 75 -28.14 -9.48 0.20
CA ILE A 75 -27.70 -10.69 -0.51
C ILE A 75 -27.61 -11.88 0.44
N GLU A 76 -27.08 -11.67 1.65
CA GLU A 76 -26.97 -12.71 2.67
C GLU A 76 -28.36 -13.24 3.08
N GLU A 77 -29.33 -12.34 3.30
CA GLU A 77 -30.71 -12.74 3.56
C GLU A 77 -31.36 -13.52 2.41
N ILE A 78 -31.10 -13.12 1.16
CA ILE A 78 -31.65 -13.81 -0.01
C ILE A 78 -31.04 -15.22 -0.13
N LYS A 79 -29.74 -15.34 0.16
CA LYS A 79 -29.03 -16.63 0.17
C LYS A 79 -29.58 -17.58 1.24
N ASP A 80 -29.89 -17.05 2.42
CA ASP A 80 -30.51 -17.83 3.50
C ASP A 80 -31.94 -18.26 3.16
N LYS A 81 -32.72 -17.38 2.52
CA LYS A 81 -34.07 -17.71 2.02
C LYS A 81 -34.01 -18.79 0.92
N GLN A 82 -33.03 -18.74 0.02
CA GLN A 82 -32.81 -19.77 -1.00
C GLN A 82 -32.44 -21.13 -0.37
N ASN A 83 -31.51 -21.16 0.58
CA ASN A 83 -31.12 -22.39 1.27
C ASN A 83 -32.30 -23.06 2.00
N GLN A 84 -33.23 -22.28 2.56
CA GLN A 84 -34.46 -22.78 3.18
C GLN A 84 -35.51 -23.28 2.19
N LEU A 85 -35.51 -22.77 0.95
CA LEU A 85 -36.39 -23.23 -0.13
C LEU A 85 -35.88 -24.53 -0.76
N ASP A 86 -34.57 -24.66 -0.92
CA ASP A 86 -33.94 -25.84 -1.48
C ASP A 86 -33.98 -27.04 -0.53
N SER A 87 -33.92 -26.80 0.80
CA SER A 87 -34.13 -27.84 1.81
C SER A 87 -35.58 -28.34 1.88
N LYS A 88 -36.58 -27.53 1.48
CA LYS A 88 -37.99 -27.93 1.36
C LYS A 88 -38.35 -28.61 0.03
N LYS A 89 -37.46 -28.59 -0.97
CA LYS A 89 -37.66 -29.22 -2.29
C LYS A 89 -36.97 -30.59 -2.44
N LYS A 90 -36.26 -31.07 -1.42
CA LYS A 90 -35.66 -32.41 -1.45
C LYS A 90 -36.78 -33.45 -1.17
N PRO A 91 -36.97 -34.46 -2.03
CA PRO A 91 -38.05 -35.44 -1.91
C PRO A 91 -37.93 -36.30 -0.65
#